data_AF-A0A9P0AFF0-F1
#
_entry.id   AF-A0A9P0AFF0-F1
#
_cell.length_a   1.000
_cell.length_b   1.000
_cell.length_c   1.000
_cell.angle_alpha   90.00
_cell.angle_beta   90.00
_cell.angle_gamma   90.00
#
_symmetry.space_group_name_H-M   'P 1'
#
loop_
_entity.id
_entity.type
_entity.pdbx_description
1 polymer ?
#
loop_
_entity_poly.entity_id
_entity_poly.type
_entity_poly.pdbx_seq_one_letter_code
_entity_poly.pdbx_strand_id
1 'polypeptide(L)'
;MMKGGLPKKESKMRIRSFPMSMDEKYVERIWALLKNAIQEIQKKNNSGLSFEELYRNAYTMVLHKFGERLYTGLKEVVTQHLESKVREDVLKSLNNNFLQTLNQAWNDHQTSMVMIRDILMYMDRVYVQQNDVDNVYNLGLIIFRDQVVRYGCIRDHLRDTLLGLVMRERKGEVVDRIAIKNASQMLMVLGINNRAVYEEDFERPFLQQSAEFFKMESQKFLGENSASVYIKKVEARINEEAERAKHYLDESTETRIVEVVEEELIKKHMKTIVEMENSGVVHMLKNKKTEDLACMYKLLSRVTDGLKTMSDCVSQYLREQGKALVQEEEGGANAINFVQNLLDLKDKLDHFLHNSFANDKIFKQMIASDFEYFLNLNSKSPEYLSLFIDDKLKKGGKGMTEQEIETILDKTMVLFRFLQEKDVFERYYKQHLAKRLLLNKSVSDDSEKSMISKLKTECGCQFTSKLEGMFKDMTVSNSIMEEFKEHVTTSGNVILHLGI
;
A
#
# COMPACT_ATOMS: atom_id res chain seq x y z
N MET A 1 -48.05 44.23 -59.64
CA MET A 1 -48.20 43.44 -60.87
C MET A 1 -47.01 43.72 -61.78
N MET A 2 -46.50 42.66 -62.42
CA MET A 2 -45.55 42.52 -63.56
C MET A 2 -45.23 43.77 -64.41
N LYS A 3 -44.13 43.91 -65.17
CA LYS A 3 -42.87 43.18 -65.48
C LYS A 3 -42.09 44.07 -66.47
N GLY A 4 -40.78 43.84 -66.61
CA GLY A 4 -39.99 44.11 -67.83
C GLY A 4 -38.86 45.11 -67.58
N GLY A 5 -37.56 44.80 -67.66
CA GLY A 5 -36.85 43.68 -68.29
C GLY A 5 -36.01 44.20 -69.47
N LEU A 6 -34.76 44.59 -69.21
CA LEU A 6 -33.73 44.87 -70.25
C LEU A 6 -32.45 44.08 -69.92
N PRO A 7 -31.83 43.38 -70.89
CA PRO A 7 -30.78 42.40 -70.62
C PRO A 7 -29.39 43.06 -70.59
N LYS A 8 -28.57 42.76 -69.58
CA LYS A 8 -27.13 43.04 -69.59
C LYS A 8 -26.37 41.78 -70.02
N LYS A 9 -25.59 41.92 -71.08
CA LYS A 9 -24.65 40.92 -71.64
C LYS A 9 -23.76 40.33 -70.55
N GLU A 10 -23.83 39.01 -70.35
CA GLU A 10 -22.78 38.25 -69.68
C GLU A 10 -21.55 38.16 -70.60
N SER A 11 -20.49 38.89 -70.26
CA SER A 11 -19.16 38.60 -70.79
C SER A 11 -18.57 37.43 -70.00
N LYS A 12 -18.80 36.20 -70.46
CA LYS A 12 -18.12 35.02 -69.91
C LYS A 12 -16.65 35.06 -70.34
N MET A 13 -15.78 35.49 -69.42
CA MET A 13 -14.36 35.16 -69.49
C MET A 13 -14.21 33.63 -69.42
N ARG A 14 -13.95 32.98 -70.56
CA ARG A 14 -13.49 31.59 -70.59
C ARG A 14 -12.04 31.55 -70.10
N ILE A 15 -11.87 31.22 -68.82
CA ILE A 15 -10.58 30.74 -68.32
C ILE A 15 -10.31 29.42 -69.05
N ARG A 16 -9.25 29.38 -69.87
CA ARG A 16 -8.77 28.12 -70.46
C ARG A 16 -8.45 27.18 -69.31
N SER A 17 -9.06 25.99 -69.31
CA SER A 17 -8.73 24.93 -68.35
C SER A 17 -7.25 24.60 -68.49
N PHE A 18 -6.49 24.82 -67.42
CA PHE A 18 -5.16 24.25 -67.27
C PHE A 18 -5.25 22.72 -67.42
N PRO A 19 -4.27 22.04 -68.04
CA PRO A 19 -4.31 20.60 -68.20
C PRO A 19 -4.51 19.92 -66.84
N MET A 20 -5.61 19.17 -66.70
CA MET A 20 -5.98 18.48 -65.45
C MET A 20 -5.18 17.20 -65.18
N SER A 21 -4.27 16.81 -66.08
CA SER A 21 -3.43 15.61 -65.94
C SER A 21 -1.95 15.98 -65.98
N MET A 22 -1.24 15.67 -64.90
CA MET A 22 0.23 15.61 -64.93
C MET A 22 0.66 14.46 -65.86
N ASP A 23 1.68 14.70 -66.67
CA ASP A 23 2.33 13.64 -67.45
C ASP A 23 2.90 12.59 -66.48
N GLU A 24 2.59 11.32 -66.70
CA GLU A 24 3.00 10.20 -65.83
C GLU A 24 4.53 10.13 -65.70
N LYS A 25 5.26 10.48 -66.76
CA LYS A 25 6.73 10.61 -66.75
C LYS A 25 7.24 11.71 -65.84
N TYR A 26 6.48 12.80 -65.69
CA TYR A 26 6.82 13.90 -64.80
C TYR A 26 6.57 13.51 -63.34
N VAL A 27 5.49 12.77 -63.05
CA VAL A 27 5.22 12.20 -61.72
C VAL A 27 6.31 11.19 -61.32
N GLU A 28 6.75 10.34 -62.24
CA GLU A 28 7.85 9.41 -62.00
C GLU A 28 9.18 10.11 -61.72
N ARG A 29 9.46 11.20 -62.44
CA ARG A 29 10.65 12.01 -62.19
C ARG A 29 10.61 12.67 -60.80
N ILE A 30 9.46 13.21 -60.41
CA ILE A 30 9.27 13.81 -59.07
C ILE A 30 9.42 12.74 -57.99
N TRP A 31 8.80 11.58 -58.17
CA TRP A 31 8.94 10.46 -57.23
C TRP A 31 10.39 9.99 -57.11
N ALA A 32 11.13 9.88 -58.22
CA ALA A 32 12.54 9.50 -58.20
C ALA A 32 13.39 10.52 -57.41
N LEU A 33 13.12 11.82 -57.57
CA LEU A 33 13.78 12.87 -56.79
C LEU A 33 13.45 12.77 -55.29
N LEU A 34 12.18 12.57 -54.93
CA LEU A 34 11.76 12.39 -53.54
C LEU A 34 12.34 11.11 -52.93
N LYS A 35 12.33 10.00 -53.66
CA LYS A 35 12.93 8.73 -53.25
C LYS A 35 14.43 8.87 -52.97
N ASN A 36 15.17 9.52 -53.87
CA ASN A 36 16.60 9.77 -53.67
C ASN A 36 16.84 10.67 -52.45
N ALA A 37 16.03 11.73 -52.28
CA ALA A 37 16.15 12.60 -51.12
C ALA A 37 15.86 11.87 -49.79
N ILE A 38 14.83 11.02 -49.74
CA ILE A 38 14.53 10.17 -48.57
C ILE A 38 15.70 9.24 -48.26
N GLN A 39 16.31 8.62 -49.29
CA GLN A 39 17.47 7.74 -49.10
C GLN A 39 18.70 8.50 -48.61
N GLU A 40 18.96 9.71 -49.11
CA GLU A 40 20.07 10.55 -48.65
C GLU A 40 19.84 11.03 -47.21
N ILE A 41 18.59 11.34 -46.83
CA ILE A 41 18.20 11.66 -45.46
C ILE A 41 18.51 10.48 -44.51
N GLN A 42 18.10 9.28 -44.90
CA GLN A 42 18.39 8.06 -44.13
C GLN A 42 19.88 7.72 -44.05
N LYS A 43 20.70 8.19 -45.00
CA LYS A 43 22.17 8.08 -44.97
C LYS A 43 22.85 9.23 -44.22
N LYS A 44 22.10 10.17 -43.64
CA LYS A 44 22.59 11.39 -42.98
C LYS A 44 23.29 12.39 -43.92
N ASN A 45 23.02 12.33 -45.22
CA ASN A 45 23.62 13.21 -46.21
C ASN A 45 22.64 14.34 -46.60
N ASN A 46 22.46 15.29 -45.70
CA ASN A 46 21.38 16.29 -45.82
C ASN A 46 21.83 17.63 -46.42
N SER A 47 23.14 17.88 -46.48
CA SER A 47 23.72 19.20 -46.77
C SER A 47 23.44 19.72 -48.19
N GLY A 48 23.07 18.84 -49.13
CA GLY A 48 22.78 19.18 -50.52
C GLY A 48 21.29 19.23 -50.86
N LEU A 49 20.38 19.04 -49.90
CA LEU A 49 18.95 18.93 -50.16
C LEU A 49 18.22 20.26 -49.93
N SER A 50 17.39 20.67 -50.90
CA SER A 50 16.46 21.80 -50.74
C SER A 50 15.12 21.30 -50.19
N PHE A 51 14.89 21.49 -48.88
CA PHE A 51 13.64 21.08 -48.22
C PHE A 51 12.40 21.77 -48.80
N GLU A 52 12.53 23.02 -49.26
CA GLU A 52 11.43 23.76 -49.89
C GLU A 52 11.05 23.16 -51.24
N GLU A 53 12.04 22.79 -52.06
CA GLU A 53 11.80 22.16 -53.36
C GLU A 53 11.17 20.78 -53.20
N LEU A 54 11.67 19.98 -52.25
CA LEU A 54 11.14 18.66 -51.93
C LEU A 54 9.70 18.76 -51.41
N TYR A 55 9.40 19.73 -50.53
CA TYR A 55 8.05 19.98 -50.06
C TYR A 55 7.11 20.37 -51.21
N ARG A 56 7.53 21.28 -52.11
CA ARG A 56 6.70 21.69 -53.27
C ARG A 56 6.41 20.52 -54.21
N ASN A 57 7.39 19.66 -54.40
CA ASN A 57 7.28 18.45 -55.21
C ASN A 57 6.29 17.45 -54.59
N ALA A 58 6.39 17.20 -53.27
CA ALA A 58 5.44 16.36 -52.53
C ALA A 58 4.02 16.95 -52.54
N TYR A 59 3.88 18.27 -52.34
CA TYR A 59 2.61 19.00 -52.43
C TYR A 59 1.94 18.79 -53.80
N THR A 60 2.72 18.92 -54.88
CA THR A 60 2.22 18.76 -56.25
C THR A 60 1.72 17.34 -56.49
N MET A 61 2.43 16.31 -56.00
CA MET A 61 1.98 14.91 -56.14
C MET A 61 0.66 14.65 -55.41
N VAL A 62 0.51 15.16 -54.19
CA VAL A 62 -0.73 14.99 -53.40
C VAL A 62 -1.89 15.76 -54.03
N LEU A 63 -1.66 16.99 -54.52
CA LEU A 63 -2.66 17.82 -55.19
C LEU A 63 -3.26 17.15 -56.43
N HIS A 64 -2.42 16.43 -57.19
CA HIS A 64 -2.82 15.71 -58.40
C HIS A 64 -3.32 14.27 -58.14
N LYS A 65 -3.75 13.95 -56.91
CA LYS A 65 -4.31 12.65 -56.49
C LYS A 65 -3.34 11.47 -56.54
N PHE A 66 -2.02 11.70 -56.55
CA PHE A 66 -1.00 10.63 -56.46
C PHE A 66 -0.53 10.37 -55.01
N GLY A 67 -1.36 10.69 -54.01
CA GLY A 67 -1.03 10.52 -52.59
C GLY A 67 -0.80 9.05 -52.19
N GLU A 68 -1.57 8.12 -52.74
CA GLU A 68 -1.43 6.67 -52.45
C GLU A 68 -0.09 6.11 -52.94
N ARG A 69 0.32 6.48 -54.15
CA ARG A 69 1.62 6.08 -54.72
C ARG A 69 2.77 6.65 -53.90
N LEU A 70 2.63 7.89 -53.40
CA LEU A 70 3.63 8.53 -52.54
C LEU A 70 3.72 7.85 -51.16
N TYR A 71 2.58 7.54 -50.54
CA TYR A 71 2.54 6.88 -49.23
C TYR A 71 3.09 5.45 -49.29
N THR A 72 2.67 4.66 -50.29
CA THR A 72 3.14 3.29 -50.50
C THR A 72 4.62 3.27 -50.88
N GLY A 73 5.04 4.16 -51.77
CA GLY A 73 6.45 4.30 -52.14
C GLY A 73 7.32 4.69 -50.95
N LEU A 74 6.85 5.59 -50.07
CA LEU A 74 7.55 5.93 -48.83
C LEU A 74 7.70 4.69 -47.94
N LYS A 75 6.61 3.95 -47.73
CA LYS A 75 6.62 2.71 -46.93
C LYS A 75 7.67 1.72 -47.46
N GLU A 76 7.71 1.51 -48.77
CA GLU A 76 8.67 0.62 -49.41
C GLU A 76 10.13 1.08 -49.23
N VAL A 77 10.41 2.37 -49.46
CA VAL A 77 11.78 2.92 -49.34
C VAL A 77 12.28 2.83 -47.90
N VAL A 78 11.44 3.17 -46.93
CA VAL A 78 11.76 3.06 -45.50
C VAL A 78 11.95 1.60 -45.10
N THR A 79 11.07 0.70 -45.53
CA THR A 79 11.19 -0.74 -45.27
C THR A 79 12.50 -1.27 -45.82
N GLN A 80 12.79 -1.03 -47.11
CA GLN A 80 14.01 -1.52 -47.75
C GLN A 80 15.28 -1.07 -47.03
N HIS A 81 15.35 0.21 -46.62
CA HIS A 81 16.48 0.74 -45.87
C HIS A 81 16.66 0.03 -44.50
N LEU A 82 15.55 -0.15 -43.78
CA LEU A 82 15.57 -0.80 -42.47
C LEU A 82 15.96 -2.27 -42.58
N GLU A 83 15.54 -2.97 -43.63
CA GLU A 83 15.89 -4.38 -43.84
C GLU A 83 17.33 -4.57 -44.31
N SER A 84 17.78 -3.80 -45.31
CA SER A 84 19.08 -4.05 -45.96
C SER A 84 20.27 -3.51 -45.17
N LYS A 85 20.05 -2.47 -44.36
CA LYS A 85 21.13 -1.79 -43.65
C LYS A 85 20.96 -1.91 -42.14
N VAL A 86 19.89 -1.35 -41.60
CA VAL A 86 19.71 -1.24 -40.13
C VAL A 86 19.61 -2.61 -39.48
N ARG A 87 18.79 -3.52 -40.02
CA ARG A 87 18.66 -4.88 -39.49
C ARG A 87 19.99 -5.63 -39.54
N GLU A 88 20.72 -5.58 -40.65
CA GLU A 88 22.03 -6.25 -40.75
C GLU A 88 23.05 -5.70 -39.75
N ASP A 89 23.11 -4.39 -39.56
CA ASP A 89 24.05 -3.76 -38.61
C ASP A 89 23.72 -4.13 -37.16
N VAL A 90 22.42 -4.22 -36.83
CA VAL A 90 21.94 -4.71 -35.54
C VAL A 90 22.25 -6.20 -35.36
N LEU A 91 22.08 -7.02 -36.39
CA LEU A 91 22.42 -8.46 -36.35
C LEU A 91 23.94 -8.69 -36.15
N LYS A 92 24.79 -7.89 -36.80
CA LYS A 92 26.26 -7.98 -36.65
C LYS A 92 26.71 -7.58 -35.23
N SER A 93 25.96 -6.72 -34.55
CA SER A 93 26.27 -6.21 -33.21
C SER A 93 25.63 -7.00 -32.07
N LEU A 94 24.89 -8.09 -32.34
CA LEU A 94 24.26 -8.92 -31.29
C LEU A 94 25.25 -9.33 -30.18
N ASN A 95 26.48 -9.70 -30.55
CA ASN A 95 27.46 -10.17 -29.57
C ASN A 95 28.22 -9.05 -28.84
N ASN A 96 28.23 -7.82 -29.38
CA ASN A 96 28.99 -6.69 -28.82
C ASN A 96 28.32 -5.35 -29.15
N ASN A 97 28.09 -4.53 -28.12
CA ASN A 97 27.50 -3.19 -28.24
C ASN A 97 26.08 -3.15 -28.84
N PHE A 98 25.34 -4.27 -28.78
CA PHE A 98 23.98 -4.40 -29.32
C PHE A 98 23.05 -3.23 -28.93
N LEU A 99 22.90 -2.94 -27.63
CA LEU A 99 22.01 -1.87 -27.16
C LEU A 99 22.45 -0.48 -27.64
N GLN A 100 23.76 -0.25 -27.74
CA GLN A 100 24.30 1.02 -28.23
C GLN A 100 24.00 1.19 -29.72
N THR A 101 24.24 0.15 -30.53
CA THR A 101 23.96 0.17 -31.97
C THR A 101 22.46 0.29 -32.24
N LEU A 102 21.62 -0.43 -31.50
CA LEU A 102 20.16 -0.34 -31.62
C LEU A 102 19.65 1.05 -31.24
N ASN A 103 20.14 1.63 -30.15
CA ASN A 103 19.77 2.97 -29.72
C ASN A 103 20.24 4.04 -30.72
N GLN A 104 21.45 3.90 -31.28
CA GLN A 104 21.93 4.79 -32.32
C GLN A 104 21.04 4.71 -33.58
N ALA A 105 20.75 3.49 -34.03
CA ALA A 105 19.86 3.25 -35.17
C ALA A 105 18.46 3.83 -34.94
N TRP A 106 17.93 3.70 -33.73
CA TRP A 106 16.66 4.29 -33.32
C TRP A 106 16.68 5.82 -33.38
N ASN A 107 17.67 6.47 -32.76
CA ASN A 107 17.80 7.94 -32.79
C ASN A 107 17.97 8.48 -34.21
N ASP A 108 18.74 7.77 -35.04
CA ASP A 108 18.94 8.10 -36.45
C ASP A 108 17.64 7.98 -37.25
N HIS A 109 16.86 6.92 -37.00
CA HIS A 109 15.56 6.72 -37.61
C HIS A 109 14.55 7.79 -37.19
N GLN A 110 14.46 8.12 -35.89
CA GLN A 110 13.59 9.20 -35.41
C GLN A 110 13.91 10.53 -36.08
N THR A 111 15.19 10.91 -36.11
CA THR A 111 15.65 12.16 -36.73
C THR A 111 15.32 12.18 -38.23
N SER A 112 15.57 11.05 -38.91
CA SER A 112 15.23 10.87 -40.34
C SER A 112 13.73 11.02 -40.59
N MET A 113 12.90 10.38 -39.77
CA MET A 113 11.45 10.41 -39.90
C MET A 113 10.85 11.79 -39.60
N VAL A 114 11.42 12.57 -38.68
CA VAL A 114 11.02 13.97 -38.46
C VAL A 114 11.25 14.81 -39.73
N MET A 115 12.42 14.69 -40.35
CA MET A 115 12.72 15.40 -41.60
C MET A 115 11.82 14.96 -42.76
N ILE A 116 11.56 13.66 -42.89
CA ILE A 116 10.66 13.12 -43.92
C ILE A 116 9.22 13.61 -43.70
N ARG A 117 8.74 13.62 -42.45
CA ARG A 117 7.43 14.19 -42.08
C ARG A 117 7.34 15.67 -42.48
N ASP A 118 8.39 16.45 -42.23
CA ASP A 118 8.38 17.88 -42.57
C ASP A 118 8.32 18.13 -44.08
N ILE A 119 8.99 17.29 -44.88
CA ILE A 119 8.88 17.30 -46.35
C ILE A 119 7.47 16.88 -46.81
N LEU A 120 6.86 15.91 -46.13
CA LEU A 120 5.57 15.32 -46.49
C LEU A 120 4.39 15.92 -45.70
N MET A 121 4.56 17.09 -45.09
CA MET A 121 3.58 17.68 -44.18
C MET A 121 2.19 17.88 -44.80
N TYR A 122 2.12 18.17 -46.11
CA TYR A 122 0.83 18.28 -46.82
C TYR A 122 0.13 16.94 -47.00
N MET A 123 0.89 15.83 -47.13
CA MET A 123 0.33 14.48 -47.18
C MET A 123 -0.35 14.11 -45.86
N ASP A 124 0.28 14.42 -44.73
CA ASP A 124 -0.30 14.21 -43.39
C ASP A 124 -1.60 15.02 -43.18
N ARG A 125 -1.68 16.23 -43.72
CA ARG A 125 -2.87 17.08 -43.57
C ARG A 125 -4.04 16.68 -44.45
N VAL A 126 -3.77 16.20 -45.67
CA VAL A 126 -4.83 15.97 -46.67
C VAL A 126 -5.09 14.48 -46.87
N TYR A 127 -4.07 13.73 -47.28
CA TYR A 127 -4.25 12.34 -47.69
C TYR A 127 -4.48 11.42 -46.49
N VAL A 128 -3.72 11.60 -45.41
CA VAL A 128 -3.81 10.79 -44.20
C VAL A 128 -5.17 10.98 -43.50
N GLN A 129 -5.64 12.22 -43.39
CA GLN A 129 -6.96 12.54 -42.81
C GLN A 129 -8.14 12.04 -43.67
N GLN A 130 -8.00 12.05 -45.00
CA GLN A 130 -9.07 11.61 -45.91
C GLN A 130 -9.22 10.09 -45.99
N ASN A 131 -8.14 9.34 -45.79
CA ASN A 131 -8.12 7.88 -45.95
C ASN A 131 -8.01 7.11 -44.63
N ASP A 132 -8.01 7.81 -43.48
CA ASP A 132 -7.91 7.22 -42.14
C ASP A 132 -6.70 6.26 -41.98
N VAL A 133 -5.54 6.68 -42.52
CA VAL A 133 -4.27 5.93 -42.42
C VAL A 133 -3.37 6.56 -41.38
N ASP A 134 -2.32 5.84 -40.95
CA ASP A 134 -1.33 6.37 -40.02
C ASP A 134 -0.53 7.53 -40.65
N ASN A 135 -0.26 8.57 -39.85
CA ASN A 135 0.61 9.66 -40.27
C ASN A 135 2.03 9.18 -40.60
N VAL A 136 2.78 9.97 -41.36
CA VAL A 136 4.13 9.60 -41.84
C VAL A 136 5.06 9.20 -40.71
N TYR A 137 5.03 9.93 -39.58
CA TYR A 137 5.90 9.64 -38.45
C TYR A 137 5.54 8.29 -37.82
N ASN A 138 4.26 8.05 -37.53
CA ASN A 138 3.71 6.82 -36.97
C ASN A 138 3.98 5.62 -37.89
N LEU A 139 3.80 5.77 -39.20
CA LEU A 139 4.16 4.76 -40.19
C LEU A 139 5.64 4.37 -40.04
N GLY A 140 6.54 5.35 -39.89
CA GLY A 140 7.95 5.10 -39.64
C GLY A 140 8.21 4.30 -38.36
N LEU A 141 7.47 4.57 -37.28
CA LEU A 141 7.56 3.81 -36.03
C LEU A 141 7.06 2.37 -36.20
N ILE A 142 5.95 2.17 -36.91
CA ILE A 142 5.38 0.85 -37.20
C ILE A 142 6.38 0.00 -38.00
N ILE A 143 6.98 0.58 -39.05
CA ILE A 143 7.94 -0.16 -39.88
C ILE A 143 9.19 -0.51 -39.04
N PHE A 144 9.70 0.41 -38.21
CA PHE A 144 10.83 0.11 -37.33
C PHE A 144 10.50 -0.99 -36.31
N ARG A 145 9.31 -0.92 -35.70
CA ARG A 145 8.81 -1.94 -34.78
C ARG A 145 8.79 -3.31 -35.44
N ASP A 146 8.13 -3.42 -36.60
CA ASP A 146 7.86 -4.72 -37.22
C ASP A 146 9.09 -5.31 -37.93
N GLN A 147 9.92 -4.46 -38.54
CA GLN A 147 11.05 -4.90 -39.35
C GLN A 147 12.37 -5.01 -38.58
N VAL A 148 12.55 -4.25 -37.49
CA VAL A 148 13.80 -4.27 -36.71
C VAL A 148 13.56 -4.89 -35.33
N VAL A 149 12.70 -4.29 -34.50
CA VAL A 149 12.57 -4.69 -33.08
C VAL A 149 11.87 -6.03 -32.91
N ARG A 150 10.78 -6.29 -33.65
CA ARG A 150 10.03 -7.54 -33.62
C ARG A 150 10.58 -8.62 -34.55
N TYR A 151 11.71 -8.36 -35.21
CA TYR A 151 12.41 -9.40 -35.97
C TYR A 151 12.88 -10.49 -35.01
N GLY A 152 12.51 -11.75 -35.28
CA GLY A 152 12.50 -12.82 -34.28
C GLY A 152 13.71 -12.89 -33.36
N CYS A 153 14.93 -12.96 -33.93
CA CYS A 153 16.14 -13.04 -33.12
C CYS A 153 16.52 -11.74 -32.41
N ILE A 154 16.19 -10.57 -32.96
CA ILE A 154 16.47 -9.27 -32.34
C ILE A 154 15.55 -9.07 -31.14
N ARG A 155 14.26 -9.42 -31.26
CA ARG A 155 13.28 -9.30 -30.17
C ARG A 155 13.70 -10.14 -28.97
N ASP A 156 13.95 -11.43 -29.19
CA ASP A 156 14.30 -12.35 -28.11
C ASP A 156 15.64 -11.96 -27.47
N HIS A 157 16.63 -11.57 -28.28
CA HIS A 157 17.91 -11.11 -27.77
C HIS A 157 17.82 -9.78 -27.01
N LEU A 158 16.99 -8.83 -27.47
CA LEU A 158 16.73 -7.57 -26.77
C LEU A 158 16.13 -7.83 -25.39
N ARG A 159 15.08 -8.67 -25.34
CA ARG A 159 14.46 -9.09 -24.09
C ARG A 159 15.49 -9.71 -23.16
N ASP A 160 16.21 -10.74 -23.61
CA ASP A 160 17.16 -11.46 -22.78
C ASP A 160 18.32 -10.57 -22.29
N THR A 161 18.76 -9.62 -23.13
CA THR A 161 19.79 -8.64 -22.76
C THR A 161 19.30 -7.67 -21.69
N LEU A 162 18.10 -7.09 -21.84
CA LEU A 162 17.53 -6.18 -20.86
C LEU A 162 17.27 -6.88 -19.52
N LEU A 163 16.66 -8.06 -19.57
CA LEU A 163 16.43 -8.91 -18.40
C LEU A 163 17.76 -9.30 -17.73
N GLY A 164 18.76 -9.71 -18.51
CA GLY A 164 20.09 -10.04 -18.01
C GLY A 164 20.83 -8.87 -17.38
N LEU A 165 20.64 -7.63 -17.86
CA LEU A 165 21.18 -6.42 -17.24
C LEU A 165 20.54 -6.16 -15.88
N VAL A 166 19.21 -6.24 -15.77
CA VAL A 166 18.50 -6.10 -14.49
C VAL A 166 18.98 -7.15 -13.49
N MET A 167 19.09 -8.43 -13.91
CA MET A 167 19.55 -9.50 -13.01
C MET A 167 20.98 -9.28 -12.50
N ARG A 168 21.88 -8.80 -13.37
CA ARG A 168 23.26 -8.48 -12.96
C ARG A 168 23.29 -7.31 -11.98
N GLU A 169 22.48 -6.30 -12.20
CA GLU A 169 22.34 -5.19 -11.26
C GLU A 169 21.81 -5.66 -9.89
N ARG A 170 20.83 -6.58 -9.86
CA ARG A 170 20.33 -7.18 -8.60
C ARG A 170 21.42 -7.94 -7.83
N LYS A 171 22.42 -8.47 -8.53
CA LYS A 171 23.60 -9.13 -7.93
C LYS A 171 24.69 -8.13 -7.48
N GLY A 172 24.49 -6.83 -7.72
CA GLY A 172 25.43 -5.77 -7.35
C GLY A 172 26.45 -5.42 -8.44
N GLU A 173 26.29 -5.91 -9.66
CA GLU A 173 27.17 -5.54 -10.78
C GLU A 173 26.82 -4.15 -11.32
N VAL A 174 27.83 -3.41 -11.78
CA VAL A 174 27.65 -2.10 -12.42
C VAL A 174 27.15 -2.32 -13.84
N VAL A 175 25.97 -1.76 -14.15
CA VAL A 175 25.35 -1.85 -15.48
C VAL A 175 25.10 -0.48 -16.08
N ASP A 176 25.00 -0.42 -17.41
CA ASP A 176 24.61 0.80 -18.11
C ASP A 176 23.09 1.05 -17.99
N ARG A 177 22.72 1.79 -16.95
CA ARG A 177 21.33 2.21 -16.69
C ARG A 177 20.74 3.07 -17.81
N ILE A 178 21.57 3.83 -18.52
CA ILE A 178 21.13 4.70 -19.61
C ILE A 178 20.68 3.86 -20.80
N ALA A 179 21.40 2.78 -21.10
CA ALA A 179 21.02 1.85 -22.15
C ALA A 179 19.64 1.21 -21.89
N ILE A 180 19.36 0.77 -20.65
CA ILE A 180 18.06 0.19 -20.27
C ILE A 180 16.95 1.24 -20.40
N LYS A 181 17.21 2.47 -19.93
CA LYS A 181 16.25 3.58 -20.01
C LYS A 181 15.89 3.89 -21.47
N ASN A 182 16.89 4.04 -22.33
CA ASN A 182 16.68 4.36 -23.73
C ASN A 182 15.93 3.24 -24.47
N ALA A 183 16.26 1.98 -24.19
CA ALA A 183 15.54 0.84 -24.77
C ALA A 183 14.08 0.78 -24.28
N SER A 184 13.84 1.04 -23.00
CA SER A 184 12.48 1.09 -22.42
C SER A 184 11.65 2.22 -23.04
N GLN A 185 12.23 3.41 -23.17
CA GLN A 185 11.61 4.55 -23.83
C GLN A 185 11.31 4.29 -25.31
N MET A 186 12.24 3.64 -26.02
CA MET A 186 12.02 3.21 -27.40
C MET A 186 10.80 2.28 -27.50
N LEU A 187 10.72 1.24 -26.68
CA LEU A 187 9.58 0.31 -26.68
C LEU A 187 8.24 1.00 -26.37
N MET A 188 8.26 1.99 -25.48
CA MET A 188 7.08 2.82 -25.20
C MET A 188 6.65 3.65 -26.42
N VAL A 189 7.59 4.33 -27.08
CA VAL A 189 7.30 5.16 -28.27
C VAL A 189 6.81 4.31 -29.44
N LEU A 190 7.32 3.08 -29.60
CA LEU A 190 6.88 2.14 -30.64
C LEU A 190 5.43 1.64 -30.44
N GLY A 191 4.87 1.81 -29.24
CA GLY A 191 3.47 1.55 -28.94
C GLY A 191 2.50 2.62 -29.46
N ILE A 192 3.02 3.78 -29.89
CA ILE A 192 2.30 4.93 -30.47
C ILE A 192 1.20 5.49 -29.56
N ASN A 193 0.05 4.80 -29.49
CA ASN A 193 -1.13 5.18 -28.72
C ASN A 193 -1.36 4.26 -27.50
N ASN A 194 -0.62 3.16 -27.39
CA ASN A 194 -0.76 2.20 -26.30
C ASN A 194 0.61 1.75 -25.78
N ARG A 195 0.59 1.05 -24.65
CA ARG A 195 1.80 0.48 -24.05
C ARG A 195 2.07 -0.96 -24.49
N ALA A 196 1.35 -1.47 -25.49
CA ALA A 196 1.32 -2.90 -25.80
C ALA A 196 2.71 -3.45 -26.16
N VAL A 197 3.51 -2.68 -26.91
CA VAL A 197 4.87 -3.11 -27.30
C VAL A 197 5.77 -3.24 -26.07
N TYR A 198 5.76 -2.24 -25.18
CA TYR A 198 6.49 -2.31 -23.92
C TYR A 198 5.99 -3.43 -23.01
N GLU A 199 4.67 -3.57 -22.87
CA GLU A 199 4.03 -4.56 -21.99
C GLU A 199 4.30 -6.00 -22.45
N GLU A 200 4.15 -6.28 -23.74
CA GLU A 200 4.30 -7.62 -24.31
C GLU A 200 5.77 -8.02 -24.45
N ASP A 201 6.60 -7.13 -25.00
CA ASP A 201 7.97 -7.48 -25.38
C ASP A 201 8.96 -7.36 -24.21
N PHE A 202 8.64 -6.57 -23.16
CA PHE A 202 9.52 -6.36 -22.01
C PHE A 202 8.84 -6.53 -20.64
N GLU A 203 7.79 -5.78 -20.32
CA GLU A 203 7.28 -5.66 -18.94
C GLU A 203 6.75 -7.00 -18.40
N ARG A 204 5.95 -7.74 -19.17
CA ARG A 204 5.44 -9.06 -18.75
C ARG A 204 6.57 -10.06 -18.50
N PRO A 205 7.52 -10.28 -19.43
CA PRO A 205 8.70 -11.10 -19.16
C PRO A 205 9.53 -10.62 -17.96
N PHE A 206 9.68 -9.31 -17.78
CA PHE A 206 10.40 -8.72 -16.66
C PHE A 206 9.73 -9.04 -15.32
N LEU A 207 8.41 -8.88 -15.21
CA LEU A 207 7.66 -9.21 -14.02
C LEU A 207 7.71 -10.72 -13.73
N GLN A 208 7.60 -11.57 -14.77
CA GLN A 208 7.72 -13.03 -14.63
C GLN A 208 9.10 -13.47 -14.12
N GLN A 209 10.17 -12.98 -14.73
CA GLN A 209 11.53 -13.29 -14.28
C GLN A 209 11.79 -12.76 -12.86
N SER A 210 11.24 -11.58 -12.53
CA SER A 210 11.35 -11.02 -11.20
C SER A 210 10.61 -11.86 -10.16
N ALA A 211 9.41 -12.36 -10.49
CA ALA A 211 8.67 -13.26 -9.62
C ALA A 211 9.45 -14.56 -9.34
N GLU A 212 10.06 -15.16 -10.37
CA GLU A 212 10.89 -16.36 -10.21
C GLU A 212 12.14 -16.10 -9.35
N PHE A 213 12.80 -14.95 -9.57
CA PHE A 213 13.94 -14.52 -8.77
C PHE A 213 13.57 -14.37 -7.29
N PHE A 214 12.50 -13.63 -6.99
CA PHE A 214 12.07 -13.38 -5.61
C PHE A 214 11.52 -14.64 -4.94
N LYS A 215 10.92 -15.57 -5.70
CA LYS A 215 10.51 -16.88 -5.18
C LYS A 215 11.70 -17.73 -4.72
N MET A 216 12.82 -17.71 -5.46
CA MET A 216 14.04 -18.41 -5.03
C MET A 216 14.70 -17.70 -3.85
N GLU A 217 14.70 -16.36 -3.87
CA GLU A 217 15.29 -15.55 -2.81
C GLU A 217 14.51 -15.68 -1.49
N SER A 218 13.18 -15.73 -1.52
CA SER A 218 12.34 -15.91 -0.32
C SER A 218 12.63 -17.23 0.37
N GLN A 219 12.71 -18.33 -0.39
CA GLN A 219 13.02 -19.66 0.16
C GLN A 219 14.39 -19.69 0.83
N LYS A 220 15.40 -19.09 0.20
CA LYS A 220 16.74 -18.95 0.78
C LYS A 220 16.71 -18.11 2.05
N PHE A 221 16.02 -16.96 2.02
CA PHE A 221 15.96 -16.06 3.16
C PHE A 221 15.25 -16.69 4.36
N LEU A 222 14.17 -17.43 4.13
CA LEU A 222 13.44 -18.16 5.17
C LEU A 222 14.27 -19.29 5.80
N GLY A 223 15.11 -19.96 5.02
CA GLY A 223 15.97 -21.03 5.52
C GLY A 223 17.19 -20.54 6.33
N GLU A 224 17.74 -19.38 5.97
CA GLU A 224 19.00 -18.88 6.54
C GLU A 224 18.83 -17.83 7.65
N ASN A 225 17.69 -17.13 7.71
CA ASN A 225 17.54 -15.93 8.54
C ASN A 225 16.38 -16.02 9.52
N SER A 226 16.45 -15.22 10.60
CA SER A 226 15.31 -15.00 11.50
C SER A 226 14.28 -14.05 10.89
N ALA A 227 13.04 -14.07 11.40
CA ALA A 227 11.96 -13.20 10.92
C ALA A 227 12.33 -11.71 10.93
N SER A 228 13.02 -11.21 11.97
CA SER A 228 13.42 -9.79 12.03
C SER A 228 14.41 -9.42 10.91
N VAL A 229 15.36 -10.30 10.59
CA VAL A 229 16.34 -10.09 9.51
C VAL A 229 15.65 -10.23 8.15
N TYR A 230 14.74 -11.19 8.01
CA TYR A 230 13.91 -11.37 6.83
C TYR A 230 13.14 -10.09 6.51
N ILE A 231 12.41 -9.53 7.49
CA ILE A 231 11.63 -8.29 7.32
C ILE A 231 12.50 -7.14 6.81
N LYS A 232 13.67 -6.92 7.43
CA LYS A 232 14.59 -5.85 7.01
C LYS A 232 15.10 -6.06 5.59
N LYS A 233 15.41 -7.31 5.21
CA LYS A 233 15.83 -7.63 3.84
C LYS A 233 14.70 -7.41 2.84
N VAL A 234 13.46 -7.79 3.16
CA VAL A 234 12.31 -7.55 2.29
C VAL A 234 12.07 -6.06 2.11
N GLU A 235 12.11 -5.26 3.18
CA GLU A 235 11.95 -3.80 3.09
C GLU A 235 13.05 -3.16 2.24
N ALA A 236 14.31 -3.60 2.40
CA ALA A 236 15.41 -3.17 1.54
C ALA A 236 15.16 -3.52 0.07
N ARG A 237 14.71 -4.75 -0.23
CA ARG A 237 14.39 -5.18 -1.60
C ARG A 237 13.25 -4.39 -2.23
N ILE A 238 12.18 -4.10 -1.49
CA ILE A 238 11.08 -3.26 -1.97
C ILE A 238 11.59 -1.88 -2.36
N ASN A 239 12.41 -1.24 -1.52
CA ASN A 239 12.97 0.08 -1.80
C ASN A 239 13.96 0.05 -2.98
N GLU A 240 14.81 -0.97 -3.05
CA GLU A 240 15.76 -1.16 -4.16
C GLU A 240 15.02 -1.33 -5.51
N GLU A 241 13.96 -2.15 -5.55
CA GLU A 241 13.17 -2.35 -6.78
C GLU A 241 12.37 -1.11 -7.16
N ALA A 242 11.78 -0.40 -6.20
CA ALA A 242 11.06 0.84 -6.46
C ALA A 242 11.99 1.92 -7.05
N GLU A 243 13.15 2.16 -6.44
CA GLU A 243 14.13 3.12 -6.95
C GLU A 243 14.72 2.69 -8.30
N ARG A 244 14.93 1.38 -8.51
CA ARG A 244 15.36 0.84 -9.81
C ARG A 244 14.33 1.12 -10.91
N ALA A 245 13.07 0.82 -10.65
CA ALA A 245 11.99 1.08 -11.60
C ALA A 245 11.89 2.58 -11.92
N LYS A 246 11.93 3.43 -10.89
CA LYS A 246 11.87 4.88 -11.04
C LYS A 246 13.05 5.47 -11.83
N HIS A 247 14.24 4.89 -11.74
CA HIS A 247 15.41 5.40 -12.42
C HIS A 247 15.37 5.21 -13.95
N TYR A 248 14.89 4.06 -14.43
CA TYR A 248 15.01 3.71 -15.85
C TYR A 248 13.81 2.98 -16.48
N LEU A 249 12.79 2.59 -15.71
CA LEU A 249 11.54 2.00 -16.23
C LEU A 249 10.44 3.06 -16.35
N ASP A 250 9.30 2.65 -16.91
CA ASP A 250 8.11 3.48 -16.95
C ASP A 250 7.49 3.63 -15.55
N GLU A 251 6.91 4.79 -15.25
CA GLU A 251 6.31 5.10 -13.94
C GLU A 251 5.26 4.06 -13.50
N SER A 252 4.49 3.52 -14.44
CA SER A 252 3.49 2.50 -14.13
C SER A 252 4.06 1.12 -13.85
N THR A 253 5.33 0.88 -14.17
CA THR A 253 6.02 -0.39 -13.87
C THR A 253 6.44 -0.45 -12.40
N GLU A 254 6.66 0.70 -11.75
CA GLU A 254 7.05 0.79 -10.33
C GLU A 254 6.01 0.12 -9.43
N THR A 255 4.73 0.46 -9.58
CA THR A 255 3.66 -0.14 -8.78
C THR A 255 3.55 -1.64 -9.03
N ARG A 256 3.64 -2.07 -10.30
CA ARG A 256 3.52 -3.48 -10.70
C ARG A 256 4.69 -4.34 -10.19
N ILE A 257 5.93 -3.85 -10.21
CA ILE A 257 7.06 -4.61 -9.68
C ILE A 257 7.00 -4.69 -8.15
N VAL A 258 6.58 -3.62 -7.47
CA VAL A 258 6.39 -3.63 -6.02
C VAL A 258 5.33 -4.65 -5.62
N GLU A 259 4.20 -4.71 -6.34
CA GLU A 259 3.16 -5.73 -6.12
C GLU A 259 3.71 -7.16 -6.27
N VAL A 260 4.55 -7.43 -7.28
CA VAL A 260 5.19 -8.73 -7.46
C VAL A 260 6.13 -9.08 -6.30
N VAL A 261 6.93 -8.11 -5.83
CA VAL A 261 7.82 -8.29 -4.67
C VAL A 261 7.00 -8.57 -3.41
N GLU A 262 5.93 -7.82 -3.17
CA GLU A 262 5.04 -7.99 -2.02
C GLU A 262 4.29 -9.34 -2.09
N GLU A 263 3.87 -9.78 -3.27
CA GLU A 263 3.24 -11.08 -3.46
C GLU A 263 4.18 -12.26 -3.17
N GLU A 264 5.37 -12.26 -3.77
CA GLU A 264 6.33 -13.37 -3.63
C GLU A 264 7.02 -13.39 -2.26
N LEU A 265 7.43 -12.24 -1.73
CA LEU A 265 8.19 -12.17 -0.47
C LEU A 265 7.29 -12.10 0.78
N ILE A 266 6.08 -11.57 0.68
CA ILE A 266 5.20 -11.38 1.85
C ILE A 266 3.97 -12.29 1.74
N LYS A 267 3.14 -12.14 0.71
CA LYS A 267 1.82 -12.78 0.64
C LYS A 267 1.90 -14.31 0.71
N LYS A 268 2.79 -14.93 -0.06
CA LYS A 268 2.93 -16.40 -0.09
C LYS A 268 3.51 -17.00 1.19
N HIS A 269 4.25 -16.19 1.96
CA HIS A 269 4.98 -16.65 3.14
C HIS A 269 4.48 -16.05 4.45
N MET A 270 3.37 -15.30 4.44
CA MET A 270 2.85 -14.58 5.61
C MET A 270 2.65 -15.49 6.83
N LYS A 271 2.06 -16.68 6.64
CA LYS A 271 1.82 -17.65 7.71
C LYS A 271 3.14 -18.16 8.27
N THR A 272 4.05 -18.55 7.38
CA THR A 272 5.38 -19.04 7.77
C THR A 272 6.14 -18.00 8.57
N ILE A 273 6.16 -16.73 8.14
CA ILE A 273 6.85 -15.62 8.84
C ILE A 273 6.25 -15.38 10.23
N VAL A 274 4.92 -15.42 10.34
CA VAL A 274 4.19 -15.19 11.59
C VAL A 274 4.38 -16.34 12.58
N GLU A 275 4.39 -17.58 12.10
CA GLU A 275 4.43 -18.82 12.89
C GLU A 275 5.86 -19.37 13.12
N MET A 276 6.92 -18.69 12.66
CA MET A 276 8.30 -19.17 12.85
C MET A 276 8.59 -19.47 14.33
N GLU A 277 9.00 -20.70 14.65
CA GLU A 277 9.13 -21.19 16.03
C GLU A 277 10.03 -20.31 16.93
N ASN A 278 11.14 -19.80 16.38
CA ASN A 278 12.15 -19.06 17.15
C ASN A 278 12.22 -17.56 16.84
N SER A 279 11.33 -17.05 15.97
CA SER A 279 11.37 -15.63 15.58
C SER A 279 10.03 -15.02 15.19
N GLY A 280 8.97 -15.82 15.11
CA GLY A 280 7.65 -15.36 14.75
C GLY A 280 7.01 -14.46 15.80
N VAL A 281 5.75 -14.09 15.57
CA VAL A 281 5.00 -13.14 16.40
C VAL A 281 4.97 -13.58 17.86
N VAL A 282 4.76 -14.87 18.11
CA VAL A 282 4.73 -15.45 19.47
C VAL A 282 6.05 -15.22 20.20
N HIS A 283 7.17 -15.46 19.54
CA HIS A 283 8.50 -15.26 20.13
C HIS A 283 8.78 -13.77 20.40
N MET A 284 8.37 -12.87 19.49
CA MET A 284 8.51 -11.43 19.69
C MET A 284 7.67 -10.92 20.87
N LEU A 285 6.45 -11.44 21.05
CA LEU A 285 5.58 -11.12 22.19
C LEU A 285 6.13 -11.65 23.52
N LYS A 286 6.69 -12.86 23.54
CA LYS A 286 7.32 -13.44 24.73
C LYS A 286 8.53 -12.60 25.17
N ASN A 287 9.39 -12.23 24.23
CA ASN A 287 10.64 -11.50 24.50
C ASN A 287 10.54 -9.98 24.51
N LYS A 288 9.33 -9.40 24.48
CA LYS A 288 9.11 -7.93 24.52
C LYS A 288 9.81 -7.15 23.39
N LYS A 289 9.92 -7.74 22.20
CA LYS A 289 10.54 -7.09 21.03
C LYS A 289 9.54 -6.18 20.30
N THR A 290 9.29 -5.00 20.86
CA THR A 290 8.30 -4.03 20.34
C THR A 290 8.66 -3.48 18.96
N GLU A 291 9.93 -3.16 18.71
CA GLU A 291 10.39 -2.59 17.43
C GLU A 291 10.25 -3.59 16.28
N ASP A 292 10.75 -4.81 16.47
CA ASP A 292 10.66 -5.88 15.45
C ASP A 292 9.19 -6.19 15.11
N LEU A 293 8.31 -6.17 16.12
CA LEU A 293 6.88 -6.37 15.94
C LEU A 293 6.22 -5.20 15.18
N ALA A 294 6.68 -3.97 15.40
CA ALA A 294 6.24 -2.79 14.65
C ALA A 294 6.66 -2.87 13.17
N CYS A 295 7.88 -3.33 12.90
CA CYS A 295 8.36 -3.59 11.54
C CYS A 295 7.52 -4.68 10.87
N MET A 296 7.20 -5.77 11.59
CA MET A 296 6.35 -6.84 11.06
C MET A 296 4.94 -6.33 10.75
N TYR A 297 4.35 -5.51 11.62
CA TYR A 297 3.04 -4.88 11.40
C TYR A 297 3.03 -4.01 10.14
N LYS A 298 4.04 -3.14 9.97
CA LYS A 298 4.17 -2.29 8.77
C LYS A 298 4.34 -3.10 7.48
N LEU A 299 5.05 -4.22 7.54
CA LEU A 299 5.24 -5.10 6.39
C LEU A 299 3.91 -5.79 6.02
N LEU A 300 3.22 -6.37 7.00
CA LEU A 300 1.96 -7.09 6.79
C LEU A 300 0.79 -6.17 6.48
N SER A 301 0.85 -4.88 6.83
CA SER A 301 -0.17 -3.90 6.44
C SER A 301 -0.18 -3.59 4.94
N ARG A 302 0.90 -3.90 4.22
CA ARG A 302 1.00 -3.71 2.76
C ARG A 302 0.16 -4.70 1.97
N VAL A 303 -0.09 -5.88 2.54
CA VAL A 303 -0.75 -7.00 1.85
C VAL A 303 -2.14 -7.24 2.42
N THR A 304 -3.10 -7.52 1.54
CA THR A 304 -4.44 -7.99 1.92
C THR A 304 -4.36 -9.23 2.80
N ASP A 305 -5.16 -9.31 3.86
CA ASP A 305 -5.18 -10.40 4.86
C ASP A 305 -3.92 -10.55 5.74
N GLY A 306 -2.89 -9.72 5.55
CA GLY A 306 -1.67 -9.76 6.37
C GLY A 306 -1.95 -9.43 7.84
N LEU A 307 -2.66 -8.33 8.11
CA LEU A 307 -3.05 -7.93 9.46
C LEU A 307 -3.97 -8.96 10.13
N LYS A 308 -4.85 -9.60 9.36
CA LYS A 308 -5.76 -10.63 9.87
C LYS A 308 -4.98 -11.87 10.32
N THR A 309 -4.06 -12.36 9.48
CA THR A 309 -3.19 -13.51 9.80
C THR A 309 -2.36 -13.24 11.06
N MET A 310 -1.82 -12.02 11.18
CA MET A 310 -1.10 -11.60 12.38
C MET A 310 -2.02 -11.58 13.61
N SER A 311 -3.21 -10.99 13.48
CA SER A 311 -4.22 -10.92 14.55
C SER A 311 -4.65 -12.31 15.02
N ASP A 312 -4.85 -13.27 14.11
CA ASP A 312 -5.26 -14.63 14.44
C ASP A 312 -4.17 -15.35 15.27
N CYS A 313 -2.89 -15.17 14.92
CA CYS A 313 -1.76 -15.70 15.68
C CYS A 313 -1.62 -15.05 17.06
N VAL A 314 -1.76 -13.71 17.15
CA VAL A 314 -1.76 -13.00 18.44
C VAL A 314 -2.93 -13.48 19.30
N SER A 315 -4.11 -13.66 18.72
CA SER A 315 -5.32 -14.14 19.39
C SER A 315 -5.13 -15.54 19.95
N GLN A 316 -4.57 -16.46 19.17
CA GLN A 316 -4.27 -17.81 19.63
C GLN A 316 -3.32 -17.78 20.83
N TYR A 317 -2.21 -17.05 20.73
CA TYR A 317 -1.26 -16.90 21.83
C TYR A 317 -1.89 -16.27 23.08
N LEU A 318 -2.72 -15.23 22.89
CA LEU A 318 -3.41 -14.56 23.99
C LEU A 318 -4.41 -15.50 24.67
N ARG A 319 -5.18 -16.27 23.91
CA ARG A 319 -6.11 -17.26 24.46
C ARG A 319 -5.40 -18.36 25.22
N GLU A 320 -4.25 -18.85 24.73
CA GLU A 320 -3.45 -19.85 25.44
C GLU A 320 -2.90 -19.30 26.76
N GLN A 321 -2.30 -18.11 26.74
CA GLN A 321 -1.80 -17.45 27.95
C GLN A 321 -2.93 -17.12 28.94
N GLY A 322 -4.05 -16.60 28.46
CA GLY A 322 -5.22 -16.28 29.27
C GLY A 322 -5.83 -17.54 29.91
N LYS A 323 -5.96 -18.63 29.15
CA LYS A 323 -6.41 -19.93 29.70
C LYS A 323 -5.45 -20.47 30.76
N ALA A 324 -4.15 -20.40 30.54
CA ALA A 324 -3.16 -20.85 31.52
C ALA A 324 -3.31 -20.09 32.85
N LEU A 325 -3.41 -18.76 32.80
CA LEU A 325 -3.65 -17.93 33.99
C LEU A 325 -4.96 -18.26 34.70
N VAL A 326 -5.99 -18.65 33.94
CA VAL A 326 -7.33 -18.93 34.48
C VAL A 326 -7.45 -20.35 35.04
N GLN A 327 -6.74 -21.33 34.47
CA GLN A 327 -6.78 -22.74 34.87
C GLN A 327 -5.76 -23.11 35.96
N GLU A 328 -4.56 -22.53 35.95
CA GLU A 328 -3.54 -22.78 36.98
C GLU A 328 -4.02 -22.40 38.39
N GLU A 329 -5.01 -21.50 38.48
CA GLU A 329 -5.49 -20.94 39.75
C GLU A 329 -6.73 -21.64 40.34
N GLU A 330 -7.30 -22.66 39.69
CA GLU A 330 -8.34 -23.50 40.31
C GLU A 330 -7.80 -24.27 41.54
N GLY A 331 -6.47 -24.42 41.65
CA GLY A 331 -5.76 -25.14 42.72
C GLY A 331 -5.56 -24.40 44.05
N GLY A 332 -6.14 -23.21 44.24
CA GLY A 332 -6.10 -22.48 45.54
C GLY A 332 -5.15 -21.28 45.61
N ALA A 333 -4.84 -20.64 44.49
CA ALA A 333 -4.04 -19.42 44.45
C ALA A 333 -4.84 -18.17 44.89
N ASN A 334 -4.11 -17.16 45.40
CA ASN A 334 -4.65 -15.89 45.89
C ASN A 334 -5.42 -15.13 44.79
N ALA A 335 -6.71 -14.84 45.02
CA ALA A 335 -7.55 -13.99 44.17
C ALA A 335 -6.91 -12.64 43.78
N ILE A 336 -6.01 -12.14 44.63
CA ILE A 336 -5.28 -10.89 44.38
C ILE A 336 -4.26 -11.07 43.24
N ASN A 337 -3.53 -12.20 43.24
CA ASN A 337 -2.54 -12.50 42.22
C ASN A 337 -3.21 -12.78 40.88
N PHE A 338 -4.37 -13.45 40.87
CA PHE A 338 -5.20 -13.66 39.69
C PHE A 338 -5.42 -12.36 38.90
N VAL A 339 -6.02 -11.38 39.57
CA VAL A 339 -6.41 -10.11 38.96
C VAL A 339 -5.17 -9.30 38.61
N GLN A 340 -4.13 -9.33 39.44
CA GLN A 340 -2.87 -8.65 39.12
C GLN A 340 -2.21 -9.21 37.85
N ASN A 341 -2.15 -10.55 37.70
CA ASN A 341 -1.60 -11.18 36.51
C ASN A 341 -2.39 -10.83 35.23
N LEU A 342 -3.72 -10.72 35.34
CA LEU A 342 -4.58 -10.28 34.23
C LEU A 342 -4.36 -8.80 33.89
N LEU A 343 -4.22 -7.94 34.88
CA LEU A 343 -3.89 -6.52 34.69
C LEU A 343 -2.52 -6.36 34.02
N ASP A 344 -1.52 -7.11 34.47
CA ASP A 344 -0.16 -7.06 33.91
C ASP A 344 -0.14 -7.59 32.47
N LEU A 345 -0.91 -8.64 32.16
CA LEU A 345 -1.09 -9.15 30.80
C LEU A 345 -1.77 -8.10 29.91
N LYS A 346 -2.79 -7.42 30.42
CA LYS A 346 -3.51 -6.36 29.70
C LYS A 346 -2.61 -5.17 29.43
N ASP A 347 -1.88 -4.70 30.42
CA ASP A 347 -0.89 -3.62 30.28
C ASP A 347 0.18 -3.97 29.24
N LYS A 348 0.67 -5.21 29.26
CA LYS A 348 1.64 -5.71 28.27
C LYS A 348 1.08 -5.65 26.85
N LEU A 349 -0.17 -6.05 26.65
CA LEU A 349 -0.82 -6.02 25.33
C LEU A 349 -1.20 -4.63 24.87
N ASP A 350 -1.67 -3.77 25.77
CA ASP A 350 -1.95 -2.35 25.46
C ASP A 350 -0.65 -1.63 25.07
N HIS A 351 0.48 -1.97 25.69
CA HIS A 351 1.78 -1.47 25.30
C HIS A 351 2.16 -1.87 23.86
N PHE A 352 1.94 -3.12 23.46
CA PHE A 352 2.16 -3.56 22.07
C PHE A 352 1.15 -2.93 21.11
N LEU A 353 -0.11 -2.79 21.51
CA LEU A 353 -1.14 -2.15 20.71
C LEU A 353 -0.74 -0.71 20.37
N HIS A 354 -0.25 0.04 21.35
CA HIS A 354 0.17 1.41 21.17
C HIS A 354 1.48 1.53 20.38
N ASN A 355 2.50 0.74 20.73
CA ASN A 355 3.86 0.94 20.23
C ASN A 355 4.20 0.12 18.98
N SER A 356 3.53 -1.01 18.77
CA SER A 356 3.81 -1.94 17.66
C SER A 356 2.69 -2.00 16.64
N PHE A 357 1.42 -1.91 17.07
CA PHE A 357 0.25 -2.06 16.18
C PHE A 357 -0.45 -0.73 15.84
N ALA A 358 0.16 0.42 16.16
CA ALA A 358 -0.34 1.75 15.83
C ALA A 358 -1.81 2.01 16.26
N ASN A 359 -2.24 1.42 17.38
CA ASN A 359 -3.63 1.47 17.88
C ASN A 359 -4.68 0.96 16.88
N ASP A 360 -4.32 -0.04 16.06
CA ASP A 360 -5.22 -0.60 15.06
C ASP A 360 -6.49 -1.21 15.68
N LYS A 361 -7.63 -0.97 15.01
CA LYS A 361 -8.95 -1.36 15.50
C LYS A 361 -9.16 -2.87 15.53
N ILE A 362 -8.57 -3.60 14.58
CA ILE A 362 -8.68 -5.07 14.50
C ILE A 362 -8.03 -5.67 15.75
N PHE A 363 -6.81 -5.24 16.07
CA PHE A 363 -6.11 -5.72 17.25
C PHE A 363 -6.81 -5.30 18.55
N LYS A 364 -7.34 -4.08 18.63
CA LYS A 364 -8.09 -3.62 19.81
C LYS A 364 -9.34 -4.46 20.07
N GLN A 365 -10.10 -4.77 19.01
CA GLN A 365 -11.31 -5.61 19.10
C GLN A 365 -10.96 -7.06 19.43
N MET A 366 -9.91 -7.61 18.81
CA MET A 366 -9.41 -8.95 19.09
C MET A 366 -8.97 -9.10 20.56
N ILE A 367 -8.17 -8.17 21.09
CA ILE A 367 -7.77 -8.18 22.50
C ILE A 367 -9.00 -8.13 23.41
N ALA A 368 -9.96 -7.24 23.15
CA ALA A 368 -11.18 -7.14 23.95
C ALA A 368 -11.99 -8.46 23.94
N SER A 369 -12.19 -9.04 22.76
CA SER A 369 -12.93 -10.30 22.61
C SER A 369 -12.23 -11.48 23.29
N ASP A 370 -10.91 -11.54 23.23
CA ASP A 370 -10.15 -12.62 23.85
C ASP A 370 -10.15 -12.51 25.38
N PHE A 371 -10.01 -11.29 25.92
CA PHE A 371 -10.16 -11.04 27.35
C PHE A 371 -11.55 -11.41 27.86
N GLU A 372 -12.60 -11.07 27.13
CA GLU A 372 -13.96 -11.51 27.45
C GLU A 372 -14.06 -13.05 27.41
N TYR A 373 -13.46 -13.69 26.42
CA TYR A 373 -13.52 -15.14 26.29
C TYR A 373 -12.88 -15.86 27.48
N PHE A 374 -11.61 -15.58 27.83
CA PHE A 374 -10.94 -16.35 28.89
C PHE A 374 -11.32 -15.92 30.30
N LEU A 375 -11.69 -14.65 30.55
CA LEU A 375 -12.11 -14.19 31.87
C LEU A 375 -13.37 -14.92 32.34
N ASN A 376 -14.29 -15.20 31.41
CA ASN A 376 -15.55 -15.89 31.69
C ASN A 376 -15.43 -17.43 31.66
N LEU A 377 -14.23 -18.00 31.46
CA LEU A 377 -14.02 -19.45 31.63
C LEU A 377 -14.00 -19.87 33.11
N ASN A 378 -13.65 -18.97 34.02
CA ASN A 378 -13.64 -19.23 35.46
C ASN A 378 -14.83 -18.54 36.14
N SER A 379 -15.71 -19.34 36.73
CA SER A 379 -16.89 -18.87 37.46
C SER A 379 -16.57 -18.06 38.72
N LYS A 380 -15.32 -18.11 39.21
CA LYS A 380 -14.84 -17.31 40.35
C LYS A 380 -14.30 -15.93 39.94
N SER A 381 -14.15 -15.63 38.65
CA SER A 381 -13.68 -14.32 38.17
C SER A 381 -14.44 -13.13 38.78
N PRO A 382 -15.80 -13.14 38.89
CA PRO A 382 -16.55 -12.08 39.57
C PRO A 382 -16.17 -11.90 41.04
N GLU A 383 -15.98 -13.01 41.78
CA GLU A 383 -15.59 -12.98 43.18
C GLU A 383 -14.16 -12.46 43.35
N TYR A 384 -13.23 -12.93 42.53
CA TYR A 384 -11.83 -12.54 42.61
C TYR A 384 -11.62 -11.06 42.28
N LEU A 385 -12.35 -10.54 41.30
CA LEU A 385 -12.34 -9.11 40.98
C LEU A 385 -12.84 -8.28 42.18
N SER A 386 -13.90 -8.74 42.84
CA SER A 386 -14.45 -8.10 44.04
C SER A 386 -13.48 -8.14 45.23
N LEU A 387 -12.80 -9.28 45.45
CA LEU A 387 -11.78 -9.44 46.49
C LEU A 387 -10.56 -8.56 46.22
N PHE A 388 -10.14 -8.42 44.97
CA PHE A 388 -9.03 -7.54 44.59
C PHE A 388 -9.36 -6.07 44.90
N ILE A 389 -10.55 -5.61 44.53
CA ILE A 389 -10.98 -4.23 44.85
C ILE A 389 -11.10 -4.04 46.36
N ASP A 390 -11.62 -5.03 47.09
CA ASP A 390 -11.70 -5.01 48.54
C ASP A 390 -10.32 -4.92 49.22
N ASP A 391 -9.30 -5.63 48.71
CA ASP A 391 -7.91 -5.53 49.19
C ASP A 391 -7.35 -4.11 48.97
N LYS A 392 -7.58 -3.50 47.81
CA LYS A 392 -7.09 -2.15 47.50
C LYS A 392 -7.76 -1.05 48.32
N LEU A 393 -9.01 -1.26 48.74
CA LEU A 393 -9.78 -0.28 49.52
C LEU A 393 -9.70 -0.47 51.03
N LYS A 394 -8.93 -1.45 51.54
CA LYS A 394 -8.78 -1.74 52.98
C LYS A 394 -7.62 -0.98 53.65
N LYS A 395 -7.89 -0.40 54.83
CA LYS A 395 -6.91 0.16 55.78
C LYS A 395 -5.87 -0.90 56.15
N GLY A 396 -4.60 -0.57 55.95
CA GLY A 396 -3.46 -1.45 56.25
C GLY A 396 -2.83 -2.14 55.04
N GLY A 397 -3.34 -1.91 53.82
CA GLY A 397 -2.74 -2.40 52.58
C GLY A 397 -1.64 -1.47 52.04
N LYS A 398 -0.42 -2.01 51.86
CA LYS A 398 0.71 -1.51 51.05
C LYS A 398 0.95 0.01 50.89
N GLY A 399 0.66 0.87 51.87
CA GLY A 399 1.08 2.28 51.86
C GLY A 399 0.87 3.06 50.54
N MET A 400 -0.18 2.70 49.78
CA MET A 400 -0.43 3.27 48.44
C MET A 400 -1.06 4.65 48.57
N THR A 401 -0.73 5.54 47.64
CA THR A 401 -1.36 6.86 47.55
C THR A 401 -2.77 6.72 46.97
N GLU A 402 -3.66 7.67 47.28
CA GLU A 402 -5.03 7.68 46.71
C GLU A 402 -5.02 7.70 45.17
N GLN A 403 -4.04 8.37 44.56
CA GLN A 403 -3.89 8.44 43.10
C GLN A 403 -3.49 7.09 42.47
N GLU A 404 -2.63 6.32 43.13
CA GLU A 404 -2.27 4.97 42.69
C GLU A 404 -3.46 4.02 42.80
N ILE A 405 -4.24 4.12 43.88
CA ILE A 405 -5.48 3.36 44.07
C ILE A 405 -6.44 3.66 42.92
N GLU A 406 -6.69 4.93 42.63
CA GLU A 406 -7.60 5.35 41.56
C GLU A 406 -7.18 4.79 40.19
N THR A 407 -5.88 4.83 39.88
CA THR A 407 -5.34 4.27 38.62
C THR A 407 -5.58 2.76 38.53
N ILE A 408 -5.41 2.03 39.64
CA ILE A 408 -5.67 0.58 39.69
C ILE A 408 -7.16 0.29 39.54
N LEU A 409 -8.02 1.08 40.18
CA LEU A 409 -9.47 0.94 40.06
C LEU A 409 -9.91 1.15 38.60
N ASP A 410 -9.38 2.16 37.91
CA ASP A 410 -9.67 2.38 36.48
C ASP A 410 -9.28 1.19 35.61
N LYS A 411 -8.08 0.63 35.81
CA LYS A 411 -7.66 -0.58 35.08
C LYS A 411 -8.52 -1.79 35.43
N THR A 412 -8.91 -1.93 36.68
CA THR A 412 -9.79 -3.01 37.16
C THR A 412 -11.18 -2.89 36.54
N MET A 413 -11.69 -1.68 36.35
CA MET A 413 -12.95 -1.43 35.66
C MET A 413 -12.91 -1.82 34.18
N VAL A 414 -11.74 -1.76 33.52
CA VAL A 414 -11.57 -2.31 32.18
C VAL A 414 -11.79 -3.82 32.17
N LEU A 415 -11.26 -4.56 33.16
CA LEU A 415 -11.52 -6.00 33.29
C LEU A 415 -12.99 -6.28 33.63
N PHE A 416 -13.60 -5.47 34.50
CA PHE A 416 -15.01 -5.57 34.84
C PHE A 416 -15.93 -5.47 33.60
N ARG A 417 -15.58 -4.64 32.62
CA ARG A 417 -16.34 -4.53 31.36
C ARG A 417 -16.39 -5.84 30.57
N PHE A 418 -15.35 -6.68 30.68
CA PHE A 418 -15.26 -7.98 30.01
C PHE A 418 -16.00 -9.10 30.78
N LEU A 419 -16.51 -8.83 31.98
CA LEU A 419 -17.26 -9.79 32.78
C LEU A 419 -18.70 -9.94 32.28
N GLN A 420 -19.19 -11.16 32.13
CA GLN A 420 -20.59 -11.45 31.77
C GLN A 420 -21.50 -11.47 33.00
N GLU A 421 -21.10 -12.16 34.07
CA GLU A 421 -21.88 -12.32 35.32
C GLU A 421 -21.71 -11.14 36.30
N LYS A 422 -22.15 -9.95 35.87
CA LYS A 422 -22.02 -8.69 36.66
C LYS A 422 -22.88 -8.68 37.93
N ASP A 423 -23.99 -9.40 37.95
CA ASP A 423 -24.86 -9.58 39.12
C ASP A 423 -24.20 -10.41 40.23
N VAL A 424 -23.43 -11.44 39.84
CA VAL A 424 -22.62 -12.22 40.78
C VAL A 424 -21.54 -11.34 41.40
N PHE A 425 -20.86 -10.51 40.60
CA PHE A 425 -19.92 -9.51 41.11
C PHE A 425 -20.60 -8.54 42.10
N GLU A 426 -21.77 -7.99 41.77
CA GLU A 426 -22.52 -7.06 42.64
C GLU A 426 -22.76 -7.69 44.02
N ARG A 427 -23.17 -8.97 44.06
CA ARG A 427 -23.44 -9.70 45.30
C ARG A 427 -22.20 -9.76 46.20
N TYR A 428 -21.06 -10.15 45.65
CA TYR A 428 -19.80 -10.20 46.40
C TYR A 428 -19.32 -8.82 46.80
N TYR A 429 -19.35 -7.84 45.89
CA TYR A 429 -18.95 -6.46 46.16
C TYR A 429 -19.76 -5.84 47.29
N LYS A 430 -21.09 -6.03 47.28
CA LYS A 430 -21.98 -5.58 48.36
C LYS A 430 -21.59 -6.19 49.70
N GLN A 431 -21.28 -7.48 49.74
CA GLN A 431 -20.87 -8.16 50.98
C GLN A 431 -19.53 -7.63 51.50
N HIS A 432 -18.57 -7.36 50.63
CA HIS A 432 -17.27 -6.80 51.00
C HIS A 432 -17.41 -5.35 51.47
N LEU A 433 -18.16 -4.52 50.75
CA LEU A 433 -18.46 -3.15 51.14
C LEU A 433 -19.13 -3.09 52.53
N ALA A 434 -20.12 -3.94 52.79
CA ALA A 434 -20.79 -4.00 54.09
C ALA A 434 -19.79 -4.27 55.23
N LYS A 435 -18.89 -5.24 55.03
CA LYS A 435 -17.84 -5.55 56.01
C LYS A 435 -16.88 -4.38 56.21
N ARG A 436 -16.48 -3.68 55.14
CA ARG A 436 -15.57 -2.53 55.24
C ARG A 436 -16.20 -1.35 55.99
N LEU A 437 -17.46 -1.02 55.68
CA LEU A 437 -18.20 0.06 56.35
C LEU A 437 -18.42 -0.24 57.84
N LEU A 438 -18.95 -1.44 58.17
CA LEU A 438 -19.26 -1.80 59.56
C LEU A 438 -18.02 -1.95 60.46
N LEU A 439 -16.89 -2.40 59.89
CA LEU A 439 -15.64 -2.57 60.64
C LEU A 439 -14.74 -1.33 60.58
N ASN A 440 -15.19 -0.25 59.95
CA ASN A 440 -14.41 0.97 59.69
C ASN A 440 -13.00 0.69 59.10
N LYS A 441 -12.96 -0.27 58.17
CA LYS A 441 -11.72 -0.73 57.51
C LYS A 441 -11.49 -0.10 56.14
N SER A 442 -12.31 0.85 55.68
CA SER A 442 -12.09 1.55 54.40
C SER A 442 -10.91 2.53 54.50
N VAL A 443 -10.04 2.58 53.48
CA VAL A 443 -8.90 3.52 53.40
C VAL A 443 -9.40 4.97 53.44
N SER A 444 -10.36 5.29 52.57
CA SER A 444 -10.89 6.64 52.38
C SER A 444 -12.33 6.56 51.88
N ASP A 445 -13.23 7.37 52.45
CA ASP A 445 -14.63 7.43 52.03
C ASP A 445 -14.77 7.95 50.59
N ASP A 446 -13.84 8.83 50.16
CA ASP A 446 -13.83 9.39 48.82
C ASP A 446 -13.43 8.34 47.78
N SER A 447 -12.49 7.44 48.11
CA SER A 447 -12.13 6.31 47.24
C SER A 447 -13.30 5.32 47.06
N GLU A 448 -14.09 5.08 48.11
CA GLU A 448 -15.27 4.22 48.01
C GLU A 448 -16.37 4.86 47.15
N LYS A 449 -16.64 6.16 47.34
CA LYS A 449 -17.59 6.92 46.50
C LYS A 449 -17.13 6.96 45.04
N SER A 450 -15.83 7.13 44.79
CA SER A 450 -15.23 7.07 43.45
C SER A 450 -15.53 5.72 42.80
N MET A 451 -15.27 4.61 43.49
CA MET A 451 -15.52 3.27 42.97
C MET A 451 -17.00 3.03 42.64
N ILE A 452 -17.93 3.48 43.49
CA ILE A 452 -19.37 3.39 43.22
C ILE A 452 -19.74 4.23 41.99
N SER A 453 -19.17 5.42 41.84
CA SER A 453 -19.39 6.27 40.67
C SER A 453 -18.94 5.60 39.37
N LYS A 454 -17.80 4.91 39.39
CA LYS A 454 -17.30 4.12 38.25
C LYS A 454 -18.26 2.97 37.91
N LEU A 455 -18.73 2.20 38.90
CA LEU A 455 -19.72 1.14 38.70
C LEU A 455 -21.05 1.68 38.14
N LYS A 456 -21.48 2.86 38.60
CA LYS A 456 -22.68 3.54 38.12
C LYS A 456 -22.57 3.96 36.66
N THR A 457 -21.38 4.41 36.25
CA THR A 457 -21.12 4.79 34.86
C THR A 457 -21.20 3.57 33.93
N GLU A 458 -20.70 2.42 34.37
CA GLU A 458 -20.66 1.19 33.55
C GLU A 458 -22.00 0.41 33.53
N CYS A 459 -22.73 0.35 34.66
CA CYS A 459 -23.94 -0.47 34.80
C CYS A 459 -25.23 0.31 35.04
N GLY A 460 -25.16 1.63 35.21
CA GLY A 460 -26.29 2.50 35.48
C GLY A 460 -26.72 2.57 36.96
N CYS A 461 -27.63 3.48 37.25
CA CYS A 461 -28.07 3.81 38.62
C CYS A 461 -28.76 2.66 39.35
N GLN A 462 -29.42 1.74 38.63
CA GLN A 462 -30.15 0.62 39.26
C GLN A 462 -29.18 -0.37 39.91
N PHE A 463 -28.02 -0.61 39.27
CA PHE A 463 -26.97 -1.48 39.77
C PHE A 463 -26.37 -0.95 41.09
N THR A 464 -26.15 0.37 41.19
CA THR A 464 -25.50 0.98 42.36
C THR A 464 -26.46 1.43 43.45
N SER A 465 -27.78 1.44 43.22
CA SER A 465 -28.78 1.97 44.16
C SER A 465 -28.66 1.37 45.58
N LYS A 466 -28.42 0.07 45.69
CA LYS A 466 -28.24 -0.61 46.98
C LYS A 466 -26.93 -0.20 47.66
N LEU A 467 -25.85 -0.05 46.90
CA LEU A 467 -24.53 0.36 47.40
C LEU A 467 -24.56 1.81 47.89
N GLU A 468 -25.23 2.70 47.15
CA GLU A 468 -25.46 4.09 47.55
C GLU A 468 -26.34 4.17 48.81
N GLY A 469 -27.35 3.30 48.93
CA GLY A 469 -28.18 3.18 50.13
C GLY A 469 -27.36 2.87 51.39
N MET A 470 -26.41 1.93 51.30
CA MET A 470 -25.53 1.58 52.42
C MET A 470 -24.72 2.78 52.94
N PHE A 471 -24.29 3.68 52.06
CA PHE A 471 -23.59 4.92 52.46
C PHE A 471 -24.50 5.94 53.12
N LYS A 472 -25.75 6.07 52.64
CA LYS A 472 -26.75 6.93 53.27
C LYS A 472 -27.06 6.43 54.69
N ASP A 473 -27.22 5.12 54.86
CA ASP A 473 -27.47 4.51 56.16
C ASP A 473 -26.32 4.79 57.16
N MET A 474 -25.07 4.74 56.71
CA MET A 474 -23.93 5.11 57.56
C MET A 474 -23.90 6.58 57.94
N THR A 475 -24.22 7.48 57.02
CA THR A 475 -24.27 8.91 57.28
C THR A 475 -25.38 9.25 58.27
N VAL A 476 -26.57 8.71 58.06
CA VAL A 476 -27.73 8.87 58.95
C VAL A 476 -27.44 8.30 60.33
N SER A 477 -26.82 7.11 60.41
CA SER A 477 -26.45 6.50 61.69
C SER A 477 -25.44 7.35 62.47
N ASN A 478 -24.48 7.98 61.79
CA ASN A 478 -23.51 8.87 62.44
C ASN A 478 -24.18 10.15 62.96
N SER A 479 -25.05 10.78 62.17
CA SER A 479 -25.83 11.96 62.59
C SER A 479 -26.69 11.68 63.81
N ILE A 480 -27.43 10.56 63.80
CA ILE A 480 -28.28 10.15 64.94
C ILE A 480 -27.42 9.86 66.17
N MET A 481 -26.24 9.25 65.99
CA MET A 481 -25.33 8.97 67.11
C MET A 481 -24.72 10.25 67.71
N GLU A 482 -24.45 11.27 66.89
CA GLU A 482 -24.01 12.59 67.35
C GLU A 482 -25.11 13.29 68.15
N GLU A 483 -26.33 13.37 67.62
CA GLU A 483 -27.50 13.92 68.31
C GLU A 483 -27.75 13.20 69.65
N PHE A 484 -27.62 11.87 69.67
CA PHE A 484 -27.75 11.08 70.89
C PHE A 484 -26.65 11.41 71.91
N LYS A 485 -25.39 11.53 71.47
CA LYS A 485 -24.28 11.92 72.36
C LYS A 485 -24.50 13.32 72.94
N GLU A 486 -24.93 14.28 72.13
CA GLU A 486 -25.25 15.64 72.59
C GLU A 486 -26.37 15.63 73.63
N HIS A 487 -27.44 14.87 73.38
CA HIS A 487 -28.54 14.72 74.30
C HIS A 487 -28.12 14.09 75.64
N VAL A 488 -27.30 13.04 75.62
CA VAL A 488 -26.76 12.40 76.84
C VAL A 488 -25.86 13.37 77.61
N THR A 489 -25.04 14.16 76.92
CA THR A 489 -24.14 15.14 77.55
C THR A 489 -24.93 16.28 78.21
N THR A 490 -26.03 16.71 77.58
CA THR A 490 -26.89 17.78 78.06
C THR A 490 -27.78 17.30 79.22
N SER A 491 -28.29 16.07 79.15
CA SER A 491 -29.17 15.47 80.16
C SER A 491 -28.40 14.90 81.37
N GLY A 492 -27.13 14.52 81.18
CA GLY A 492 -26.23 14.06 82.25
C GLY A 492 -25.82 15.14 83.25
N ASN A 493 -26.02 16.42 82.93
CA ASN A 493 -25.75 17.56 83.83
C ASN A 493 -26.94 17.93 84.74
N VAL A 494 -28.07 17.21 84.70
CA VAL A 494 -29.29 17.58 85.44
C VAL A 494 -29.46 16.82 86.78
N ILE A 495 -28.50 15.99 87.19
CA ILE A 495 -28.56 15.29 88.49
C ILE A 495 -27.34 15.66 89.33
N LEU A 496 -27.46 16.73 90.13
CA LEU A 496 -26.94 16.91 91.51
C LEU A 496 -27.03 18.38 91.96
N HIS A 497 -28.25 18.93 92.02
CA HIS A 497 -28.50 20.08 92.91
C HIS A 497 -29.96 20.09 93.38
N LEU A 498 -30.33 19.11 94.20
CA LEU A 498 -31.52 19.19 95.05
C LEU A 498 -31.17 18.68 96.45
N GLY A 499 -31.03 19.64 97.38
CA GLY A 499 -31.25 19.47 98.82
C GLY A 499 -30.04 19.15 99.68
N ILE A 500 -29.43 20.20 100.26
CA ILE A 500 -29.56 20.51 101.70
C ILE A 500 -29.79 22.01 101.84
#